data_AF-H4FBZ6-F1
#
_entry.id   AF-H4FBZ6-F1
#
_cell.length_a   1.000
_cell.length_b   1.000
_cell.length_c   1.000
_cell.angle_alpha   90.00
_cell.angle_beta   90.00
_cell.angle_gamma   90.00
#
_symmetry.space_group_name_H-M   'P 1'
#
loop_
_entity.id
_entity.type
_entity.pdbx_description
1 polymer ?
#
loop_
_entity_poly.entity_id
_entity_poly.type
_entity_poly.pdbx_seq_one_letter_code
_entity_poly.pdbx_strand_id
1 'polypeptide(L)'
;MAKLPRSENGSLFGDTIVDLGQDVSSNPDHDERHFFAEQTSRADRLNPSPSLDNSPQTADAHYHGHRDRLRARFRDGGESALADYEILELLLFRLIPRRDTKPIAKALIARFGTLAGVFGAPPALLQEVKGVGETVALDLKLIASVAQRMLKSELRGKQVLSSWSSVIDYCHAAMAYETTEQFRILFLDKRNVLIADEIQGRGTVDHTPVYPREVVKRALELSATAIILVHNHPSGDPTPSRADIDMTRTIIDTAKPLGITVHDHIIIGKDGHASLKGLRLI
;
A
#
# COMPACT_ATOMS: atom_id res chain seq x y z
N MET A 1 -53.89 -23.03 -26.89
CA MET A 1 -53.92 -23.35 -28.34
C MET A 1 -53.44 -22.12 -29.10
N ALA A 2 -52.56 -22.26 -30.09
CA ALA A 2 -52.23 -21.26 -31.14
C ALA A 2 -51.66 -19.88 -30.68
N LYS A 3 -50.84 -19.18 -31.45
CA LYS A 3 -49.98 -19.56 -32.62
C LYS A 3 -48.81 -18.57 -32.72
N LEU A 4 -47.65 -19.04 -33.17
CA LEU A 4 -46.57 -18.21 -33.73
C LEU A 4 -46.89 -17.80 -35.17
N PRO A 5 -46.19 -16.79 -35.69
CA PRO A 5 -45.56 -16.91 -37.01
C PRO A 5 -44.04 -16.66 -36.97
N ARG A 6 -43.32 -17.37 -37.86
CA ARG A 6 -42.04 -16.91 -38.47
C ARG A 6 -42.42 -16.24 -39.83
N SER A 7 -41.57 -15.76 -40.74
CA SER A 7 -40.11 -15.71 -40.96
C SER A 7 -39.81 -14.56 -42.00
N GLU A 8 -38.66 -14.32 -42.66
CA GLU A 8 -37.29 -14.91 -42.72
C GLU A 8 -36.30 -13.93 -43.43
N ASN A 9 -34.99 -14.25 -43.39
CA ASN A 9 -33.93 -14.00 -44.39
C ASN A 9 -33.54 -12.57 -44.87
N GLY A 10 -32.23 -12.40 -45.08
CA GLY A 10 -31.60 -11.30 -45.82
C GLY A 10 -30.07 -11.40 -45.82
N SER A 11 -29.47 -11.92 -46.90
CA SER A 11 -28.02 -12.13 -47.05
C SER A 11 -27.55 -11.71 -48.45
N LEU A 12 -26.39 -11.04 -48.54
CA LEU A 12 -25.48 -10.89 -49.70
C LEU A 12 -24.13 -10.36 -49.12
N PHE A 13 -22.99 -11.04 -49.28
CA PHE A 13 -22.11 -11.21 -50.46
C PHE A 13 -21.23 -9.99 -50.79
N GLY A 14 -19.93 -10.23 -51.04
CA GLY A 14 -18.95 -9.18 -51.37
C GLY A 14 -17.47 -9.63 -51.33
N ASP A 15 -17.10 -10.60 -52.16
CA ASP A 15 -15.69 -11.00 -52.35
C ASP A 15 -14.89 -9.97 -53.17
N THR A 16 -13.56 -9.90 -52.96
CA THR A 16 -12.59 -9.58 -54.02
C THR A 16 -11.24 -10.23 -53.70
N ILE A 17 -10.66 -10.93 -54.68
CA ILE A 17 -9.33 -11.55 -54.62
C ILE A 17 -8.40 -10.79 -55.57
N VAL A 18 -7.14 -10.57 -55.17
CA VAL A 18 -6.01 -10.54 -56.11
C VAL A 18 -4.75 -11.08 -55.43
N ASP A 19 -4.09 -11.97 -56.14
CA ASP A 19 -2.79 -12.59 -55.84
C ASP A 19 -1.73 -12.03 -56.81
N LEU A 20 -0.44 -12.12 -56.46
CA LEU A 20 0.72 -12.24 -57.36
C LEU A 20 2.05 -12.08 -56.59
N GLY A 21 3.04 -12.96 -56.85
CA GLY A 21 4.44 -12.51 -56.91
C GLY A 21 5.51 -13.21 -56.04
N GLN A 22 5.92 -14.40 -56.48
CA GLN A 22 7.27 -14.98 -56.36
C GLN A 22 8.40 -14.05 -56.93
N ASP A 23 9.74 -14.23 -56.80
CA ASP A 23 10.57 -15.36 -56.34
C ASP A 23 12.07 -14.97 -56.04
N VAL A 24 12.76 -15.78 -55.23
CA VAL A 24 14.14 -16.38 -55.40
C VAL A 24 15.45 -15.54 -55.68
N SER A 25 16.27 -15.42 -54.61
CA SER A 25 17.72 -15.79 -54.44
C SER A 25 18.94 -15.18 -55.19
N SER A 26 20.10 -15.26 -54.51
CA SER A 26 21.51 -15.26 -55.01
C SER A 26 22.10 -13.93 -55.51
N ASN A 27 23.42 -13.66 -55.52
CA ASN A 27 24.61 -14.41 -55.07
C ASN A 27 25.70 -13.42 -54.55
N PRO A 28 26.63 -13.80 -53.64
CA PRO A 28 27.83 -13.00 -53.35
C PRO A 28 28.97 -13.29 -54.35
N ASP A 29 29.97 -12.41 -54.44
CA ASP A 29 31.40 -12.74 -54.53
C ASP A 29 32.29 -11.49 -54.70
N HIS A 30 33.45 -11.47 -54.02
CA HIS A 30 34.75 -11.14 -54.61
C HIS A 30 35.90 -11.56 -53.67
N ASP A 31 36.83 -12.36 -54.19
CA ASP A 31 38.03 -12.89 -53.51
C ASP A 31 39.27 -12.00 -53.80
N GLU A 32 40.46 -12.55 -53.59
CA GLU A 32 41.79 -12.15 -54.10
C GLU A 32 42.66 -11.34 -53.14
N ARG A 33 42.98 -12.01 -52.02
CA ARG A 33 44.35 -12.15 -51.45
C ARG A 33 45.45 -11.90 -52.49
N HIS A 34 46.55 -11.22 -52.12
CA HIS A 34 47.85 -11.54 -52.75
C HIS A 34 49.11 -11.09 -51.96
N PHE A 35 50.18 -11.86 -52.18
CA PHE A 35 51.62 -11.64 -51.91
C PHE A 35 52.30 -12.03 -50.57
N PHE A 36 53.52 -12.56 -50.76
CA PHE A 36 54.50 -13.08 -49.80
C PHE A 36 55.55 -12.03 -49.40
N ALA A 37 56.09 -12.13 -48.18
CA ALA A 37 57.52 -11.91 -47.89
C ALA A 37 57.88 -12.53 -46.52
N GLU A 38 59.11 -13.02 -46.35
CA GLU A 38 59.61 -13.57 -45.09
C GLU A 38 60.64 -12.63 -44.42
N GLN A 39 60.70 -12.70 -43.09
CA GLN A 39 61.81 -12.33 -42.20
C GLN A 39 62.50 -10.95 -42.37
N THR A 40 62.38 -10.10 -41.34
CA THR A 40 63.57 -9.50 -40.72
C THR A 40 63.34 -9.30 -39.23
N SER A 41 64.25 -9.79 -38.38
CA SER A 41 64.21 -9.57 -36.94
C SER A 41 64.88 -8.25 -36.56
N ARG A 42 64.11 -7.29 -36.04
CA ARG A 42 64.63 -6.12 -35.30
C ARG A 42 63.77 -5.86 -34.07
N ALA A 43 64.42 -5.56 -32.96
CA ALA A 43 63.76 -5.26 -31.70
C ALA A 43 63.17 -3.84 -31.73
N ASP A 44 61.92 -3.71 -31.29
CA ASP A 44 61.28 -2.42 -31.04
C ASP A 44 60.73 -2.33 -29.62
N ARG A 45 60.57 -1.11 -29.11
CA ARG A 45 60.34 -0.83 -27.69
C ARG A 45 58.84 -0.78 -27.39
N LEU A 46 58.33 -1.82 -26.74
CA LEU A 46 56.96 -1.82 -26.23
C LEU A 46 56.81 -0.79 -25.10
N ASN A 47 56.05 0.27 -25.38
CA ASN A 47 55.47 1.10 -24.32
C ASN A 47 54.52 0.24 -23.47
N PRO A 48 54.46 0.44 -22.14
CA PRO A 48 53.47 -0.25 -21.32
C PRO A 48 52.07 0.27 -21.66
N SER A 49 51.23 -0.59 -22.24
CA SER A 49 49.79 -0.36 -22.34
C SER A 49 49.20 -0.09 -20.94
N PRO A 50 48.21 0.79 -20.79
CA PRO A 50 47.56 1.00 -19.50
C PRO A 50 46.93 -0.31 -19.03
N SER A 51 47.42 -0.84 -17.91
CA SER A 51 46.83 -2.01 -17.27
C SER A 51 45.41 -1.66 -16.83
N LEU A 52 44.42 -2.28 -17.47
CA LEU A 52 43.04 -2.29 -16.97
C LEU A 52 43.04 -3.05 -15.64
N ASP A 53 43.17 -2.29 -14.55
CA ASP A 53 43.06 -2.80 -13.19
C ASP A 53 41.61 -3.23 -12.93
N ASN A 54 41.32 -4.46 -13.35
CA ASN A 54 40.02 -5.09 -13.18
C ASN A 54 39.91 -5.74 -11.78
N SER A 55 40.54 -5.12 -10.78
CA SER A 55 40.31 -5.42 -9.37
C SER A 55 38.80 -5.32 -9.09
N PRO A 56 38.17 -6.33 -8.47
CA PRO A 56 36.76 -6.27 -8.14
C PRO A 56 36.54 -5.17 -7.11
N GLN A 57 35.95 -4.04 -7.53
CA GLN A 57 35.53 -2.98 -6.62
C GLN A 57 34.59 -3.60 -5.59
N THR A 58 35.06 -3.68 -4.34
CA THR A 58 34.32 -4.35 -3.28
C THR A 58 32.98 -3.65 -3.09
N ALA A 59 31.90 -4.43 -3.01
CA ALA A 59 30.54 -3.89 -2.85
C ALA A 59 30.45 -2.95 -1.64
N ASP A 60 31.30 -3.18 -0.64
CA ASP A 60 31.47 -2.38 0.58
C ASP A 60 31.82 -0.92 0.32
N ALA A 61 32.53 -0.59 -0.76
CA ALA A 61 32.92 0.79 -1.08
C ALA A 61 31.74 1.62 -1.63
N HIS A 62 30.87 1.01 -2.45
CA HIS A 62 29.92 1.74 -3.28
C HIS A 62 28.74 2.33 -2.48
N TYR A 63 28.24 1.62 -1.46
CA TYR A 63 27.08 2.08 -0.68
C TYR A 63 27.37 3.24 0.27
N HIS A 64 28.63 3.45 0.67
CA HIS A 64 29.01 4.56 1.55
C HIS A 64 28.74 5.92 0.89
N GLY A 65 29.21 6.11 -0.35
CA GLY A 65 28.90 7.32 -1.13
C GLY A 65 27.42 7.43 -1.51
N HIS A 66 26.72 6.32 -1.71
CA HIS A 66 25.27 6.33 -1.99
C HIS A 66 24.46 6.87 -0.81
N ARG A 67 24.77 6.44 0.42
CA ARG A 67 24.11 6.87 1.65
C ARG A 67 24.09 8.39 1.81
N ASP A 68 25.22 9.06 1.55
CA ASP A 68 25.33 10.51 1.73
C ASP A 68 24.78 11.31 0.53
N ARG A 69 24.85 10.78 -0.70
CA ARG A 69 24.11 11.35 -1.85
C ARG A 69 22.59 11.32 -1.62
N LEU A 70 22.07 10.25 -1.02
CA LEU A 70 20.62 10.12 -0.75
C LEU A 70 20.17 11.08 0.37
N ARG A 71 21.02 11.28 1.39
CA ARG A 71 20.81 12.29 2.45
C ARG A 71 20.85 13.72 1.90
N ALA A 72 21.71 14.01 0.93
CA ALA A 72 21.74 15.31 0.26
C ALA A 72 20.43 15.55 -0.52
N ARG A 73 20.02 14.61 -1.40
CA ARG A 73 18.73 14.70 -2.12
C ARG A 73 17.54 15.01 -1.21
N PHE A 74 17.42 14.33 -0.07
CA PHE A 74 16.34 14.59 0.89
C PHE A 74 16.46 15.93 1.63
N ARG A 75 17.68 16.39 1.91
CA ARG A 75 17.91 17.71 2.54
C ARG A 75 17.57 18.86 1.58
N ASP A 76 18.01 18.72 0.33
CA ASP A 76 18.05 19.81 -0.62
C ASP A 76 16.76 19.89 -1.46
N GLY A 77 16.04 18.77 -1.61
CA GLY A 77 14.77 18.66 -2.35
C GLY A 77 13.58 18.10 -1.55
N GLY A 78 13.75 17.80 -0.26
CA GLY A 78 12.65 17.36 0.62
C GLY A 78 12.10 15.97 0.30
N GLU A 79 10.82 15.76 0.62
CA GLU A 79 10.11 14.49 0.44
C GLU A 79 9.90 14.10 -1.03
N SER A 80 9.53 15.07 -1.88
CA SER A 80 9.24 14.85 -3.31
C SER A 80 10.47 14.55 -4.16
N ALA A 81 11.68 14.71 -3.61
CA ALA A 81 12.93 14.38 -4.28
C ALA A 81 13.30 12.88 -4.21
N LEU A 82 12.56 12.06 -3.45
CA LEU A 82 12.81 10.62 -3.26
C LEU A 82 11.58 9.77 -3.62
N ALA A 83 11.80 8.53 -4.08
CA ALA A 83 10.74 7.52 -4.15
C ALA A 83 10.50 6.84 -2.78
N ASP A 84 9.33 6.24 -2.57
CA ASP A 84 8.96 5.46 -1.36
C ASP A 84 10.09 4.55 -0.84
N TYR A 85 10.68 3.75 -1.73
CA TYR A 85 11.74 2.82 -1.36
C TYR A 85 13.04 3.54 -0.94
N GLU A 86 13.30 4.75 -1.42
CA GLU A 86 14.46 5.56 -1.04
C GLU A 86 14.25 6.26 0.31
N ILE A 87 13.03 6.67 0.63
CA ILE A 87 12.63 7.16 1.96
C ILE A 87 12.81 6.02 2.98
N LEU A 88 12.33 4.81 2.64
CA LEU A 88 12.52 3.61 3.46
C LEU A 88 14.01 3.22 3.59
N GLU A 89 14.80 3.35 2.51
CA GLU A 89 16.26 3.14 2.52
C GLU A 89 16.96 4.09 3.52
N LEU A 90 16.59 5.38 3.54
CA LEU A 90 17.10 6.38 4.50
C LEU A 90 16.74 6.11 5.96
N LEU A 91 15.59 5.46 6.22
CA LEU A 91 15.23 4.98 7.55
C LEU A 91 16.04 3.74 7.93
N LEU A 92 16.07 2.72 7.06
CA LEU A 92 16.82 1.48 7.29
C LEU A 92 18.32 1.73 7.47
N PHE A 93 18.91 2.77 6.84
CA PHE A 93 20.29 3.17 7.10
C PHE A 93 20.59 3.51 8.58
N ARG A 94 19.58 3.90 9.37
CA ARG A 94 19.71 4.13 10.82
C ARG A 94 19.57 2.84 11.63
N LEU A 95 18.62 1.98 11.24
CA LEU A 95 18.29 0.73 11.93
C LEU A 95 19.30 -0.39 11.64
N ILE A 96 19.91 -0.37 10.45
CA ILE A 96 20.86 -1.36 9.94
C ILE A 96 22.18 -0.65 9.56
N PRO A 97 23.11 -0.48 10.50
CA PRO A 97 24.41 0.13 10.23
C PRO A 97 25.29 -0.79 9.37
N ARG A 98 26.17 -0.18 8.55
CA ARG A 98 27.23 -0.87 7.76
C ARG A 98 26.74 -2.02 6.86
N ARG A 99 25.55 -1.88 6.25
CA ARG A 99 25.04 -2.77 5.19
C ARG A 99 24.39 -1.94 4.09
N ASP A 100 24.31 -2.51 2.89
CA ASP A 100 23.38 -2.04 1.86
C ASP A 100 21.95 -2.39 2.27
N THR A 101 21.10 -1.37 2.39
CA THR A 101 19.68 -1.51 2.73
C THR A 101 18.76 -1.31 1.53
N LYS A 102 19.28 -0.97 0.35
CA LYS A 102 18.50 -0.79 -0.88
C LYS A 102 17.75 -2.06 -1.32
N PRO A 103 18.34 -3.28 -1.23
CA PRO A 103 17.60 -4.52 -1.50
C PRO A 103 16.49 -4.76 -0.47
N ILE A 104 16.72 -4.41 0.80
CA ILE A 104 15.75 -4.60 1.89
C ILE A 104 14.56 -3.65 1.70
N ALA A 105 14.82 -2.37 1.42
CA ALA A 105 13.78 -1.38 1.14
C ALA A 105 12.93 -1.76 -0.07
N LYS A 106 13.57 -2.21 -1.16
CA LYS A 106 12.86 -2.70 -2.34
C LYS A 106 12.07 -3.99 -2.07
N ALA A 107 12.60 -4.92 -1.28
CA ALA A 107 11.88 -6.15 -0.93
C ALA A 107 10.66 -5.88 -0.02
N LEU A 108 10.77 -4.91 0.90
CA LEU A 108 9.63 -4.45 1.71
C LEU A 108 8.54 -3.83 0.85
N ILE A 109 8.87 -2.86 -0.02
CA ILE A 109 7.89 -2.25 -0.94
C ILE A 109 7.30 -3.29 -1.91
N ALA A 110 8.11 -4.21 -2.45
CA ALA A 110 7.62 -5.26 -3.34
C ALA A 110 6.69 -6.28 -2.64
N ARG A 111 6.84 -6.51 -1.33
CA ARG A 111 5.98 -7.41 -0.55
C ARG A 111 4.71 -6.74 -0.04
N PHE A 112 4.76 -5.45 0.30
CA PHE A 112 3.68 -4.74 1.00
C PHE A 112 3.04 -3.58 0.18
N GLY A 113 3.47 -3.38 -1.06
CA GLY A 113 2.91 -2.42 -2.02
C GLY A 113 3.36 -0.97 -1.79
N THR A 114 3.09 -0.42 -0.61
CA THR A 114 3.29 1.01 -0.29
C THR A 114 4.03 1.19 1.04
N LEU A 115 4.55 2.39 1.32
CA LEU A 115 5.05 2.74 2.66
C LEU A 115 4.02 2.45 3.77
N ALA A 116 2.74 2.78 3.54
CA ALA A 116 1.66 2.52 4.49
C ALA A 116 1.47 1.02 4.74
N GLY A 117 1.58 0.18 3.70
CA GLY A 117 1.59 -1.27 3.84
C GLY A 117 2.78 -1.80 4.64
N VAL A 118 3.99 -1.26 4.44
CA VAL A 118 5.19 -1.63 5.20
C VAL A 118 5.04 -1.28 6.69
N PHE A 119 4.59 -0.07 7.02
CA PHE A 119 4.38 0.35 8.41
C PHE A 119 3.16 -0.33 9.05
N GLY A 120 2.16 -0.66 8.24
CA GLY A 120 0.94 -1.36 8.64
C GLY A 120 1.14 -2.85 8.94
N ALA A 121 2.04 -3.53 8.22
CA ALA A 121 2.25 -4.97 8.31
C ALA A 121 2.49 -5.52 9.74
N PRO A 122 2.09 -6.78 10.05
CA PRO A 122 2.46 -7.46 11.28
C PRO A 122 3.97 -7.69 11.41
N PRO A 123 4.56 -7.65 12.63
CA PRO A 123 5.99 -7.92 12.86
C PRO A 123 6.49 -9.27 12.33
N ALA A 124 5.63 -10.30 12.30
CA ALA A 124 5.99 -11.61 11.77
C ALA A 124 6.22 -11.57 10.25
N LEU A 125 5.29 -10.97 9.50
CA LEU A 125 5.39 -10.85 8.03
C LEU A 125 6.56 -9.94 7.61
N LEU A 126 6.89 -8.93 8.43
CA LEU A 126 8.07 -8.08 8.23
C LEU A 126 9.37 -8.89 8.36
N GLN A 127 9.48 -9.79 9.34
CA GLN A 127 10.68 -10.59 9.59
C GLN A 127 10.94 -11.69 8.54
N GLU A 128 9.95 -12.06 7.74
CA GLU A 128 10.18 -12.91 6.57
C GLU A 128 11.02 -12.21 5.47
N VAL A 129 11.15 -10.88 5.49
CA VAL A 129 11.97 -10.16 4.52
C VAL A 129 13.44 -10.21 4.94
N LYS A 130 14.25 -10.95 4.17
CA LYS A 130 15.69 -11.16 4.41
C LYS A 130 16.43 -9.84 4.71
N GLY A 131 16.85 -9.68 5.96
CA GLY A 131 17.55 -8.48 6.46
C GLY A 131 16.76 -7.69 7.51
N VAL A 132 15.47 -7.94 7.65
CA VAL A 132 14.60 -7.39 8.71
C VAL A 132 14.60 -8.36 9.89
N GLY A 133 15.37 -8.04 10.94
CA GLY A 133 15.28 -8.75 12.22
C GLY A 133 14.18 -8.17 13.11
N GLU A 134 13.93 -8.83 14.25
CA GLU A 134 12.96 -8.41 15.28
C GLU A 134 13.08 -6.92 15.63
N THR A 135 14.29 -6.41 15.89
CA THR A 135 14.54 -5.00 16.20
C THR A 135 14.08 -4.06 15.08
N VAL A 136 14.36 -4.42 13.82
CA VAL A 136 13.98 -3.60 12.65
C VAL A 136 12.46 -3.60 12.47
N ALA A 137 11.80 -4.74 12.69
CA ALA A 137 10.34 -4.82 12.67
C ALA A 137 9.71 -3.99 13.81
N LEU A 138 10.28 -4.05 15.02
CA LEU A 138 9.85 -3.25 16.18
C LEU A 138 9.99 -1.75 15.91
N ASP A 139 11.14 -1.30 15.40
CA ASP A 139 11.38 0.11 15.08
C ASP A 139 10.43 0.63 13.97
N LEU A 140 10.12 -0.19 12.96
CA LEU A 140 9.10 0.16 11.96
C LEU A 140 7.71 0.30 12.59
N LYS A 141 7.30 -0.59 13.50
CA LYS A 141 6.03 -0.44 14.23
C LYS A 141 6.04 0.72 15.23
N LEU A 142 7.19 1.09 15.79
CA LEU A 142 7.34 2.28 16.62
C LEU A 142 7.11 3.56 15.81
N ILE A 143 7.70 3.66 14.61
CA ILE A 143 7.46 4.77 13.67
C ILE A 143 5.98 4.86 13.30
N ALA A 144 5.35 3.72 12.94
CA ALA A 144 3.92 3.65 12.67
C ALA A 144 3.07 4.13 13.86
N SER A 145 3.43 3.71 15.08
CA SER A 145 2.75 4.10 16.32
C SER A 145 2.87 5.60 16.62
N VAL A 146 3.98 6.24 16.23
CA VAL A 146 4.14 7.70 16.34
C VAL A 146 3.20 8.42 15.38
N ALA A 147 3.16 8.01 14.10
CA ALA A 147 2.26 8.60 13.10
C ALA A 147 0.77 8.48 13.51
N GLN A 148 0.34 7.29 13.93
CA GLN A 148 -1.00 7.05 14.47
C GLN A 148 -1.33 7.95 15.68
N ARG A 149 -0.36 8.18 16.57
CA ARG A 149 -0.53 9.06 17.74
C ARG A 149 -0.60 10.54 17.36
N MET A 150 0.13 10.98 16.34
CA MET A 150 0.04 12.33 15.80
C MET A 150 -1.36 12.59 15.23
N LEU A 151 -1.84 11.74 14.33
CA LEU A 151 -3.20 11.82 13.77
C LEU A 151 -4.29 11.77 14.86
N LYS A 152 -4.17 10.88 15.85
CA LYS A 152 -5.09 10.86 17.00
C LYS A 152 -5.06 12.15 17.83
N SER A 153 -3.87 12.74 18.00
CA SER A 153 -3.72 13.99 18.76
C SER A 153 -4.40 15.17 18.08
N GLU A 154 -4.46 15.17 16.74
CA GLU A 154 -5.16 16.18 15.96
C GLU A 154 -6.69 16.13 16.09
N LEU A 155 -7.27 14.97 16.39
CA LEU A 155 -8.71 14.86 16.67
C LEU A 155 -9.08 15.34 18.08
N ARG A 156 -8.12 15.36 19.01
CA ARG A 156 -8.38 15.66 20.43
C ARG A 156 -8.74 17.13 20.64
N GLY A 157 -9.99 17.39 21.01
CA GLY A 157 -10.50 18.74 21.26
C GLY A 157 -11.01 19.48 20.01
N LYS A 158 -10.93 18.88 18.81
CA LYS A 158 -11.60 19.38 17.60
C LYS A 158 -13.02 18.79 17.49
N GLN A 159 -13.89 19.45 16.73
CA GLN A 159 -15.20 18.89 16.38
C GLN A 159 -15.04 17.91 15.21
N VAL A 160 -15.28 16.62 15.48
CA VAL A 160 -15.02 15.48 14.59
C VAL A 160 -15.72 15.64 13.23
N LEU A 161 -16.95 16.16 13.22
CA LEU A 161 -17.70 16.41 11.98
C LEU A 161 -17.14 17.55 11.12
N SER A 162 -16.38 18.51 11.70
CA SER A 162 -15.72 19.57 10.93
C SER A 162 -14.38 19.15 10.33
N SER A 163 -13.84 18.00 10.74
CA SER A 163 -12.54 17.47 10.31
C SER A 163 -12.68 16.03 9.82
N TRP A 164 -13.72 15.74 9.03
CA TRP A 164 -14.06 14.37 8.60
C TRP A 164 -12.91 13.65 7.90
N SER A 165 -12.14 14.36 7.05
CA SER A 165 -10.91 13.82 6.46
C SER A 165 -9.95 13.30 7.53
N SER A 166 -9.62 14.10 8.54
CA SER A 166 -8.74 13.69 9.65
C SER A 166 -9.27 12.48 10.44
N VAL A 167 -10.57 12.22 10.42
CA VAL A 167 -11.17 11.00 11.01
C VAL A 167 -10.87 9.80 10.12
N ILE A 168 -11.08 9.92 8.82
CA ILE A 168 -10.72 8.89 7.83
C ILE A 168 -9.20 8.62 7.85
N ASP A 169 -8.37 9.67 7.82
CA ASP A 169 -6.91 9.58 7.85
C ASP A 169 -6.42 8.84 9.10
N TYR A 170 -6.99 9.17 10.27
CA TYR A 170 -6.70 8.48 11.52
C TYR A 170 -7.16 7.01 11.49
N CYS A 171 -8.40 6.74 11.08
CA CYS A 171 -8.95 5.38 11.04
C CYS A 171 -8.21 4.49 10.03
N HIS A 172 -7.81 5.03 8.87
CA HIS A 172 -7.00 4.32 7.89
C HIS A 172 -5.63 3.97 8.46
N ALA A 173 -4.88 4.96 8.97
CA ALA A 173 -3.59 4.74 9.60
C ALA A 173 -3.63 3.79 10.80
N ALA A 174 -4.76 3.72 11.52
CA ALA A 174 -4.95 2.90 12.71
C ALA A 174 -5.58 1.51 12.47
N MET A 175 -6.07 1.20 11.25
CA MET A 175 -6.86 -0.03 11.01
C MET A 175 -6.70 -0.67 9.62
N ALA A 176 -6.29 0.05 8.58
CA ALA A 176 -6.32 -0.43 7.18
C ALA A 176 -5.45 -1.68 6.89
N TYR A 177 -4.44 -1.92 7.72
CA TYR A 177 -3.49 -3.03 7.57
C TYR A 177 -3.52 -4.02 8.74
N GLU A 178 -4.48 -3.90 9.65
CA GLU A 178 -4.71 -4.89 10.70
C GLU A 178 -5.24 -6.20 10.07
N THR A 179 -4.59 -7.32 10.36
CA THR A 179 -4.88 -8.63 9.74
C THR A 179 -6.08 -9.35 10.36
N THR A 180 -6.63 -8.83 11.46
CA THR A 180 -7.92 -9.26 12.02
C THR A 180 -8.91 -8.12 11.90
N GLU A 181 -10.19 -8.44 11.79
CA GLU A 181 -11.26 -7.46 11.92
C GLU A 181 -11.23 -6.84 13.33
N GLN A 182 -11.40 -5.53 13.44
CA GLN A 182 -11.49 -4.80 14.69
C GLN A 182 -12.68 -3.84 14.65
N PHE A 183 -13.60 -3.95 15.61
CA PHE A 183 -14.70 -3.02 15.74
C PHE A 183 -14.35 -1.91 16.73
N ARG A 184 -14.29 -0.68 16.23
CA ARG A 184 -13.90 0.55 16.94
C ARG A 184 -15.09 1.49 17.04
N ILE A 185 -15.18 2.22 18.15
CA ILE A 185 -16.18 3.26 18.34
C ILE A 185 -15.51 4.56 18.79
N LEU A 186 -15.87 5.64 18.09
CA LEU A 186 -15.51 7.01 18.44
C LEU A 186 -16.70 7.62 19.20
N PHE A 187 -16.54 7.84 20.50
CA PHE A 187 -17.58 8.37 21.38
C PHE A 187 -17.48 9.90 21.45
N LEU A 188 -18.58 10.61 21.17
CA LEU A 188 -18.60 12.07 21.02
C LEU A 188 -19.53 12.79 22.01
N ASP A 189 -19.15 14.01 22.37
CA ASP A 189 -19.96 14.91 23.20
C ASP A 189 -21.04 15.65 22.39
N LYS A 190 -21.83 16.49 23.06
CA LYS A 190 -22.89 17.32 22.46
C LYS A 190 -22.40 18.42 21.51
N ARG A 191 -21.09 18.63 21.41
CA ARG A 191 -20.41 19.49 20.43
C ARG A 191 -19.74 18.68 19.33
N ASN A 192 -19.92 17.36 19.31
CA ASN A 192 -19.23 16.40 18.44
C ASN A 192 -17.71 16.38 18.62
N VAL A 193 -17.20 16.68 19.82
CA VAL A 193 -15.79 16.51 20.19
C VAL A 193 -15.56 15.08 20.65
N LEU A 194 -14.43 14.49 20.26
CA LEU A 194 -14.03 13.13 20.65
C LEU A 194 -13.77 13.02 22.16
N ILE A 195 -14.62 12.27 22.88
CA ILE A 195 -14.45 11.91 24.29
C ILE A 195 -13.47 10.74 24.40
N ALA A 196 -13.76 9.66 23.67
CA ALA A 196 -12.99 8.42 23.71
C ALA A 196 -12.96 7.72 22.34
N ASP A 197 -11.92 6.93 22.13
CA ASP A 197 -11.73 6.07 20.97
C ASP A 197 -11.31 4.70 21.50
N GLU A 198 -12.18 3.71 21.32
CA GLU A 198 -12.04 2.38 21.94
C GLU A 198 -12.35 1.27 20.93
N ILE A 199 -11.56 0.19 20.98
CA ILE A 199 -11.84 -1.05 20.25
C ILE A 199 -12.78 -1.88 21.12
N GLN A 200 -14.05 -1.99 20.72
CA GLN A 200 -15.09 -2.74 21.44
C GLN A 200 -15.09 -4.23 21.11
N GLY A 201 -14.39 -4.64 20.04
CA GLY A 201 -14.14 -6.05 19.75
C GLY A 201 -12.99 -6.26 18.76
N ARG A 202 -12.39 -7.43 18.82
CA ARG A 202 -11.42 -7.95 17.84
C ARG A 202 -11.89 -9.33 17.42
N GLY A 203 -12.16 -9.51 16.14
CA GLY A 203 -12.73 -10.73 15.60
C GLY A 203 -11.71 -11.86 15.41
N THR A 204 -12.23 -13.03 15.07
CA THR A 204 -11.46 -14.07 14.37
C THR A 204 -11.49 -13.78 12.87
N VAL A 205 -11.36 -14.80 12.01
CA VAL A 205 -11.40 -14.65 10.55
C VAL A 205 -12.81 -14.32 10.03
N ASP A 206 -13.86 -14.70 10.76
CA ASP A 206 -15.22 -14.80 10.22
C ASP A 206 -16.20 -13.68 10.65
N HIS A 207 -15.94 -12.96 11.76
CA HIS A 207 -16.51 -11.66 12.17
C HIS A 207 -16.13 -11.29 13.62
N THR A 208 -16.36 -10.03 14.01
CA THR A 208 -16.40 -9.56 15.41
C THR A 208 -17.85 -9.53 15.92
N PRO A 209 -18.22 -10.29 16.98
CA PRO A 209 -19.56 -10.21 17.55
C PRO A 209 -19.77 -8.93 18.37
N VAL A 210 -20.37 -7.91 17.74
CA VAL A 210 -20.73 -6.64 18.39
C VAL A 210 -22.10 -6.75 19.05
N TYR A 211 -22.18 -6.51 20.36
CA TYR A 211 -23.44 -6.52 21.10
C TYR A 211 -23.96 -5.07 21.30
N PRO A 212 -25.10 -4.68 20.70
CA PRO A 212 -25.64 -3.31 20.81
C PRO A 212 -25.81 -2.80 22.25
N ARG A 213 -26.12 -3.70 23.19
CA ARG A 213 -26.25 -3.37 24.61
C ARG A 213 -24.94 -2.87 25.24
N GLU A 214 -23.79 -3.43 24.85
CA GLU A 214 -22.48 -3.02 25.40
C GLU A 214 -22.03 -1.69 24.76
N VAL A 215 -22.29 -1.52 23.46
CA VAL A 215 -22.09 -0.24 22.73
C VAL A 215 -22.84 0.90 23.41
N VAL A 216 -24.14 0.70 23.67
CA VAL A 216 -25.02 1.69 24.29
C VAL A 216 -24.67 1.92 25.76
N LYS A 217 -24.42 0.86 26.53
CA LYS A 217 -23.91 0.95 27.91
C LYS A 217 -22.63 1.78 27.97
N ARG A 218 -21.66 1.53 27.08
CA ARG A 218 -20.38 2.26 27.07
C ARG A 218 -20.55 3.73 26.67
N ALA A 219 -21.45 4.03 25.74
CA ALA A 219 -21.82 5.41 25.42
C ALA A 219 -22.43 6.14 26.62
N LEU A 220 -23.30 5.49 27.40
CA LEU A 220 -23.87 6.04 28.63
C LEU A 220 -22.81 6.22 29.74
N GLU A 221 -21.93 5.25 29.97
CA GLU A 221 -20.81 5.35 30.91
C GLU A 221 -19.90 6.56 30.60
N LEU A 222 -19.68 6.85 29.32
CA LEU A 222 -18.88 7.98 28.83
C LEU A 222 -19.67 9.30 28.71
N SER A 223 -20.97 9.29 29.02
CA SER A 223 -21.90 10.43 28.77
C SER A 223 -21.86 10.95 27.32
N ALA A 224 -21.63 10.05 26.36
CA ALA A 224 -21.59 10.37 24.94
C ALA A 224 -23.00 10.57 24.38
N THR A 225 -23.22 11.66 23.65
CA THR A 225 -24.50 11.95 22.97
C THR A 225 -24.50 11.48 21.51
N ALA A 226 -23.34 11.14 20.96
CA ALA A 226 -23.22 10.54 19.66
C ALA A 226 -22.04 9.58 19.56
N ILE A 227 -22.09 8.68 18.57
CA ILE A 227 -21.03 7.72 18.25
C ILE A 227 -20.79 7.66 16.73
N ILE A 228 -19.57 7.34 16.33
CA ILE A 228 -19.26 6.84 14.98
C ILE A 228 -18.76 5.41 15.14
N LEU A 229 -19.32 4.50 14.37
CA LEU A 229 -18.89 3.10 14.30
C LEU A 229 -17.80 2.99 13.21
N VAL A 230 -16.76 2.18 13.44
CA VAL A 230 -15.69 1.95 12.46
C VAL A 230 -15.24 0.50 12.54
N HIS A 231 -15.05 -0.18 11.41
CA HIS A 231 -14.29 -1.42 11.35
C HIS A 231 -13.41 -1.52 10.10
N ASN A 232 -12.47 -2.45 10.09
CA ASN A 232 -11.63 -2.75 8.92
C ASN A 232 -12.02 -4.08 8.27
N HIS A 233 -11.90 -4.15 6.95
CA HIS A 233 -11.94 -5.41 6.20
C HIS A 233 -10.50 -5.86 5.89
N PRO A 234 -9.98 -6.95 6.51
CA PRO A 234 -8.61 -7.44 6.26
C PRO A 234 -8.34 -7.86 4.81
N SER A 235 -9.38 -8.13 4.01
CA SER A 235 -9.31 -8.31 2.56
C SER A 235 -8.70 -7.07 1.89
N GLY A 236 -9.16 -5.87 2.28
CA GLY A 236 -8.80 -4.58 1.73
C GLY A 236 -9.94 -3.87 0.98
N ASP A 237 -11.02 -4.58 0.65
CA ASP A 237 -12.23 -4.04 0.02
C ASP A 237 -13.20 -3.49 1.10
N PRO A 238 -13.50 -2.18 1.12
CA PRO A 238 -14.40 -1.59 2.11
C PRO A 238 -15.91 -1.77 1.81
N THR A 239 -16.28 -2.53 0.78
CA THR A 239 -17.70 -2.73 0.40
C THR A 239 -18.52 -3.35 1.55
N PRO A 240 -19.60 -2.71 2.03
CA PRO A 240 -20.37 -3.21 3.18
C PRO A 240 -21.10 -4.51 2.88
N SER A 241 -21.00 -5.47 3.81
CA SER A 241 -21.81 -6.69 3.77
C SER A 241 -23.24 -6.41 4.23
N ARG A 242 -24.12 -7.40 4.05
CA ARG A 242 -25.48 -7.34 4.59
C ARG A 242 -25.49 -7.32 6.12
N ALA A 243 -24.56 -8.04 6.76
CA ALA A 243 -24.45 -8.12 8.20
C ALA A 243 -24.12 -6.76 8.82
N ASP A 244 -23.24 -5.97 8.18
CA ASP A 244 -22.88 -4.63 8.65
C ASP A 244 -24.08 -3.71 8.69
N ILE A 245 -24.88 -3.71 7.63
CA ILE A 245 -26.07 -2.85 7.50
C ILE A 245 -27.10 -3.19 8.59
N ASP A 246 -27.40 -4.47 8.79
CA ASP A 246 -28.41 -4.90 9.77
C ASP A 246 -27.91 -4.77 11.22
N MET A 247 -26.62 -5.01 11.48
CA MET A 247 -25.97 -4.69 12.76
C MET A 247 -26.06 -3.19 13.06
N THR A 248 -25.73 -2.34 12.09
CA THR A 248 -25.74 -0.87 12.25
C THR A 248 -27.13 -0.36 12.58
N ARG A 249 -28.16 -0.85 11.87
CA ARG A 249 -29.57 -0.51 12.12
C ARG A 249 -30.00 -0.94 13.52
N THR A 250 -29.62 -2.15 13.94
CA THR A 250 -29.89 -2.64 15.30
C THR A 250 -29.23 -1.74 16.36
N ILE A 251 -28.01 -1.25 16.13
CA ILE A 251 -27.34 -0.28 17.02
C ILE A 251 -28.07 1.07 17.02
N ILE A 252 -28.45 1.61 15.85
CA ILE A 252 -29.24 2.85 15.71
C ILE A 252 -30.53 2.78 16.52
N ASP A 253 -31.32 1.72 16.32
CA ASP A 253 -32.63 1.56 16.96
C ASP A 253 -32.52 1.30 18.48
N THR A 254 -31.40 0.75 18.95
CA THR A 254 -31.11 0.59 20.39
C THR A 254 -30.62 1.91 21.02
N ALA A 255 -29.83 2.71 20.29
CA ALA A 255 -29.20 3.93 20.79
C ALA A 255 -30.14 5.14 20.79
N LYS A 256 -30.99 5.26 19.76
CA LYS A 256 -31.89 6.40 19.51
C LYS A 256 -32.90 6.68 20.64
N PRO A 257 -33.56 5.69 21.29
CA PRO A 257 -34.45 5.94 22.42
C PRO A 257 -33.76 6.54 23.65
N LEU A 258 -32.43 6.39 23.75
CA LEU A 258 -31.59 6.87 24.85
C LEU A 258 -30.88 8.19 24.51
N GLY A 259 -31.24 8.84 23.40
CA GLY A 259 -30.67 10.11 22.96
C GLY A 259 -29.27 10.02 22.33
N ILE A 260 -28.76 8.81 22.07
CA ILE A 260 -27.44 8.59 21.49
C ILE A 260 -27.58 8.52 19.96
N THR A 261 -26.94 9.45 19.25
CA THR A 261 -26.96 9.51 17.78
C THR A 261 -25.83 8.69 17.17
N VAL A 262 -26.13 7.71 16.33
CA VAL A 262 -25.10 7.13 15.44
C VAL A 262 -24.92 8.08 14.25
N HIS A 263 -23.74 8.67 14.12
CA HIS A 263 -23.48 9.63 13.03
C HIS A 263 -23.26 8.96 11.69
N ASP A 264 -22.53 7.84 11.69
CA ASP A 264 -22.21 7.02 10.52
C ASP A 264 -21.63 5.67 10.97
N HIS A 265 -21.49 4.74 10.03
CA HIS A 265 -20.61 3.58 10.14
C HIS A 265 -19.62 3.58 8.97
N ILE A 266 -18.33 3.57 9.29
CA ILE A 266 -17.23 3.64 8.34
C ILE A 266 -16.55 2.27 8.23
N ILE A 267 -16.37 1.79 7.00
CA ILE A 267 -15.59 0.57 6.72
C ILE A 267 -14.25 0.99 6.11
N ILE A 268 -13.15 0.52 6.69
CA ILE A 268 -11.78 0.83 6.29
C ILE A 268 -11.20 -0.33 5.48
N GLY A 269 -10.83 -0.04 4.24
CA GLY A 269 -10.06 -0.92 3.36
C GLY A 269 -8.59 -0.49 3.30
N LYS A 270 -7.79 -1.20 2.50
CA LYS A 270 -6.39 -0.83 2.24
C LYS A 270 -6.32 0.36 1.30
N ASP A 271 -7.15 0.34 0.26
CA ASP A 271 -7.12 1.28 -0.85
C ASP A 271 -8.26 2.32 -0.81
N GLY A 272 -9.01 2.38 0.30
CA GLY A 272 -10.11 3.32 0.46
C GLY A 272 -10.96 3.08 1.71
N HIS A 273 -12.14 3.69 1.74
CA HIS A 273 -13.14 3.50 2.79
C HIS A 273 -14.56 3.58 2.22
N ALA A 274 -15.53 3.07 2.95
CA ALA A 274 -16.96 3.25 2.68
C ALA A 274 -17.66 3.89 3.87
N SER A 275 -18.69 4.69 3.59
CA SER A 275 -19.58 5.31 4.58
C SER A 275 -20.98 4.77 4.34
N LEU A 276 -21.57 4.06 5.31
CA LEU A 276 -22.91 3.51 5.15
C LEU A 276 -23.95 4.62 4.92
N LYS A 277 -23.78 5.78 5.57
CA LYS A 277 -24.63 6.96 5.39
C LYS A 277 -24.41 7.65 4.04
N GLY A 278 -23.16 7.75 3.57
CA GLY A 278 -22.83 8.25 2.23
C GLY A 278 -23.44 7.38 1.13
N LEU A 279 -23.45 6.07 1.34
CA LEU A 279 -24.12 5.07 0.49
C LEU A 279 -25.64 4.98 0.70
N ARG A 280 -26.22 5.77 1.62
CA ARG A 280 -27.67 5.80 1.98
C ARG A 280 -28.23 4.44 2.44
N LEU A 281 -27.40 3.66 3.13
CA LEU A 281 -27.76 2.36 3.72
C LEU A 281 -28.35 2.51 5.14
N ILE A 282 -28.13 3.68 5.76
CA ILE A 282 -28.63 4.13 7.07
C ILE A 282 -29.03 5.62 7.00
#